data_AF-A0A7X3A5Z4-F1
#
_entry.id   AF-A0A7X3A5Z4-F1
#
_cell.length_a   1.000
_cell.length_b   1.000
_cell.length_c   1.000
_cell.angle_alpha   90.00
_cell.angle_beta   90.00
_cell.angle_gamma   90.00
#
_symmetry.space_group_name_H-M   'P 1'
#
loop_
_entity.id
_entity.type
_entity.pdbx_description
1 polymer ?
#
loop_
_entity_poly.entity_id
_entity_poly.type
_entity_poly.pdbx_seq_one_letter_code
_entity_poly.pdbx_strand_id
1 'polypeptide(L)'
;MDWESKLDIVQYRKDFQKLDDLKEENVKNKLIVELFKNLGYSIFDFDFEPPVFERQRVDFSISIAEKNQILYVETKRGDQKLLPKHIDQIISYLYKRGIEWGILCNGKELLLINHNITSHPNNEHTVVNKVVFNINLFSNKDVGYLKFISKEFLFDKGITNYFRDIAQFKALKYPGNNNPSWSVYKSTLVNFFMFYGMKEKRYRPLDEIRVDDFEDYLRTDQKNKNNLNKKIKSQDTFNNKYSHIRSMLNELKANNKIRSHLFIEERAKMVKTLNTEAVQRNTGIFSAENIKYAITFLQSGETPLRDTVIFLFCIYMGLERSLLRKLEWGMFDEKRQNIFVEHRRIPIPELLRKQLILLEKENKSKNIKGQHLFYTYYRKKYNPITESAINDVFNRFMKINEDWRDLSPQFVRMNLIKILFENGMSIEKISFLTGMDLIGISKLISQDDIRIKVNNSNEEFLSSHPFEKILGTGV
;
A
#
# COMPACT_ATOMS: atom_id res chain seq x y z
N MET A 1 18.99 24.97 -0.12
CA MET A 1 20.15 24.70 0.75
C MET A 1 20.23 23.20 0.90
N ASP A 2 21.39 22.65 0.55
CA ASP A 2 21.56 21.25 0.15
C ASP A 2 21.98 20.41 1.36
N TRP A 3 21.02 19.91 2.15
CA TRP A 3 21.32 19.03 3.30
C TRP A 3 22.04 17.75 2.87
N GLU A 4 21.87 17.34 1.59
CA GLU A 4 22.59 16.23 0.97
C GLU A 4 24.10 16.50 0.86
N SER A 5 24.54 17.77 0.93
CA SER A 5 25.96 18.15 0.82
C SER A 5 26.77 18.03 2.11
N LYS A 6 26.14 17.85 3.29
CA LYS A 6 26.86 17.78 4.59
C LYS A 6 26.98 16.38 5.17
N LEU A 7 26.10 15.45 4.82
CA LEU A 7 26.13 14.09 5.34
C LEU A 7 26.60 13.12 4.25
N ASP A 8 27.87 12.75 4.29
CA ASP A 8 28.38 11.64 3.49
C ASP A 8 27.94 10.31 4.12
N ILE A 9 26.74 9.84 3.74
CA ILE A 9 26.21 8.55 4.21
C ILE A 9 27.08 7.38 3.77
N VAL A 10 27.84 7.51 2.68
CA VAL A 10 28.77 6.46 2.23
C VAL A 10 29.93 6.38 3.20
N GLN A 11 30.49 7.52 3.61
CA GLN A 11 31.53 7.56 4.62
C GLN A 11 31.04 7.06 5.98
N TYR A 12 29.85 7.49 6.44
CA TYR A 12 29.24 6.99 7.68
C TYR A 12 29.16 5.45 7.71
N ARG A 13 28.73 4.83 6.60
CA ARG A 13 28.65 3.36 6.48
C ARG A 13 30.03 2.70 6.52
N LYS A 14 31.04 3.32 5.91
CA LYS A 14 32.43 2.83 5.98
C LYS A 14 32.96 2.92 7.41
N ASP A 15 32.70 4.02 8.10
CA ASP A 15 33.14 4.22 9.49
C ASP A 15 32.47 3.22 10.43
N PHE A 16 31.19 2.92 10.21
CA PHE A 16 30.51 1.83 10.92
C PHE A 16 31.19 0.48 10.73
N GLN A 17 31.60 0.15 9.49
CA GLN A 17 32.26 -1.12 9.17
C GLN A 17 33.68 -1.23 9.74
N LYS A 18 34.34 -0.10 10.01
CA LYS A 18 35.69 -0.01 10.56
C LYS A 18 35.73 -0.02 12.09
N LEU A 19 34.59 -0.01 12.77
CA LEU A 19 34.57 -0.09 14.23
C LEU A 19 35.15 -1.43 14.71
N ASP A 20 36.26 -1.38 15.44
CA ASP A 20 36.94 -2.56 16.00
C ASP A 20 36.04 -3.35 16.95
N ASP A 21 35.15 -2.67 17.68
CA ASP A 21 34.06 -3.28 18.42
C ASP A 21 32.76 -2.48 18.26
N LEU A 22 31.61 -3.19 18.31
CA LEU A 22 30.28 -2.61 18.17
C LEU A 22 29.63 -2.31 19.54
N LYS A 23 30.44 -2.01 20.57
CA LYS A 23 29.92 -1.64 21.89
C LYS A 23 29.18 -0.31 21.82
N GLU A 24 28.22 -0.15 22.74
CA GLU A 24 27.34 1.02 22.84
C GLU A 24 28.12 2.34 22.87
N GLU A 25 29.17 2.41 23.70
CA GLU A 25 30.01 3.61 23.84
C GLU A 25 30.75 4.00 22.55
N ASN A 26 31.26 3.00 21.81
CA ASN A 26 31.95 3.23 20.54
C ASN A 26 30.97 3.68 19.46
N VAL A 27 29.78 3.05 19.38
CA VAL A 27 28.72 3.49 18.47
C VAL A 27 28.29 4.91 18.79
N LYS A 28 28.06 5.22 20.07
CA LYS A 28 27.66 6.56 20.56
C LYS A 28 28.67 7.63 20.14
N ASN A 29 29.92 7.50 20.61
CA ASN A 29 30.90 8.57 20.50
C ASN A 29 31.51 8.70 19.10
N LYS A 30 31.73 7.59 18.38
CA LYS A 30 32.40 7.61 17.08
C LYS A 30 31.45 7.80 15.90
N LEU A 31 30.17 7.45 16.05
CA LEU A 31 29.20 7.53 14.94
C LEU A 31 28.03 8.45 15.24
N ILE A 32 27.32 8.24 16.35
CA ILE A 32 26.05 8.93 16.60
C ILE A 32 26.29 10.42 16.89
N VAL A 33 27.26 10.77 17.73
CA VAL A 33 27.59 12.18 18.01
C VAL A 33 27.93 12.93 16.71
N GLU A 34 28.77 12.35 15.85
CA GLU A 34 29.15 12.97 14.57
C GLU A 34 27.97 13.09 13.60
N LEU A 35 27.10 12.08 13.57
CA LEU A 35 25.85 12.13 12.80
C LEU A 35 24.99 13.32 13.23
N PHE A 36 24.80 13.54 14.53
CA PHE A 36 24.00 14.67 15.02
C PHE A 36 24.69 16.02 14.76
N LYS A 37 26.01 16.11 14.83
CA LYS A 37 26.73 17.33 14.38
C LYS A 37 26.43 17.66 12.92
N ASN A 38 26.49 16.65 12.04
CA ASN A 38 26.17 16.83 10.62
C ASN A 38 24.70 17.17 10.36
N LEU A 39 23.81 16.79 11.28
CA LEU A 39 22.39 17.17 11.29
C LEU A 39 22.13 18.57 11.87
N GLY A 40 23.18 19.36 12.13
CA GLY A 40 23.09 20.77 12.51
C GLY A 40 22.95 21.01 14.02
N TYR A 41 23.20 20.01 14.86
CA TYR A 41 23.26 20.17 16.30
C TYR A 41 24.68 20.61 16.73
N SER A 42 24.77 21.56 17.65
CA SER A 42 26.06 22.04 18.17
C SER A 42 26.57 21.09 19.23
N ILE A 43 27.84 20.70 19.19
CA ILE A 43 28.45 19.82 20.21
C ILE A 43 28.41 20.43 21.63
N PHE A 44 28.40 21.76 21.73
CA PHE A 44 28.31 22.47 23.01
C PHE A 44 26.93 22.31 23.68
N ASP A 45 25.92 21.87 22.94
CA ASP A 45 24.58 21.63 23.46
C ASP A 45 24.41 20.19 24.00
N PHE A 46 25.43 19.35 23.86
CA PHE A 46 25.38 17.94 24.27
C PHE A 46 25.72 17.82 25.75
N ASP A 47 24.85 17.14 26.49
CA ASP A 47 25.08 16.73 27.86
C ASP A 47 25.11 15.20 27.91
N PHE A 48 26.23 14.62 28.35
CA PHE A 48 26.46 13.17 28.35
C PHE A 48 26.09 12.57 29.69
N GLU A 49 25.38 11.45 29.65
CA GLU A 49 24.83 10.77 30.83
C GLU A 49 23.97 11.64 31.79
N PRO A 50 23.08 12.53 31.30
CA PRO A 50 22.30 13.36 32.20
C PRO A 50 21.32 12.52 33.03
N PRO A 51 21.09 12.90 34.30
CA PRO A 51 20.17 12.17 35.16
C PRO A 51 18.73 12.31 34.68
N VAL A 52 18.02 11.20 34.53
CA VAL A 52 16.59 11.19 34.19
C VAL A 52 15.75 11.18 35.48
N PHE A 53 15.96 10.22 36.36
CA PHE A 53 15.32 10.12 37.67
C PHE A 53 16.09 9.11 38.52
N GLU A 54 16.41 9.45 39.77
CA GLU A 54 17.25 8.62 40.64
C GLU A 54 18.54 8.14 39.93
N ARG A 55 18.84 6.83 39.97
CA ARG A 55 20.02 6.18 39.37
C ARG A 55 19.89 5.93 37.86
N GLN A 56 18.84 6.45 37.20
CA GLN A 56 18.64 6.29 35.75
C GLN A 56 19.25 7.47 34.98
N ARG A 57 20.01 7.17 33.93
CA ARG A 57 20.63 8.13 33.02
C ARG A 57 20.29 7.77 31.58
N VAL A 58 20.21 8.78 30.73
CA VAL A 58 20.13 8.62 29.26
C VAL A 58 21.52 8.80 28.69
N ASP A 59 21.87 8.16 27.58
CA ASP A 59 23.24 8.21 27.06
C ASP A 59 23.75 9.64 26.79
N PHE A 60 22.93 10.45 26.13
CA PHE A 60 23.12 11.90 26.08
C PHE A 60 21.82 12.64 25.76
N SER A 61 21.80 13.93 26.08
CA SER A 61 20.74 14.85 25.68
C SER A 61 21.33 16.02 24.89
N ILE A 62 20.50 16.63 24.05
CA ILE A 62 20.87 17.84 23.30
C ILE A 62 19.92 18.95 23.69
N SER A 63 20.46 20.05 24.23
CA SER A 63 19.70 21.23 24.60
C SER A 63 19.44 22.12 23.38
N ILE A 64 18.18 22.51 23.15
CA ILE A 64 17.80 23.47 22.12
C ILE A 64 17.38 24.75 22.84
N ALA A 65 18.38 25.48 23.35
CA ALA A 65 18.21 26.62 24.26
C ALA A 65 17.24 27.67 23.71
N GLU A 66 17.35 28.01 22.43
CA GLU A 66 16.50 28.98 21.72
C GLU A 66 15.00 28.64 21.74
N LYS A 67 14.67 27.36 21.95
CA LYS A 67 13.29 26.84 21.98
C LYS A 67 12.86 26.36 23.37
N ASN A 68 13.76 26.36 24.35
CA ASN A 68 13.57 25.71 25.64
C ASN A 68 13.09 24.25 25.50
N GLN A 69 13.73 23.51 24.59
CA GLN A 69 13.43 22.11 24.29
C GLN A 69 14.68 21.24 24.47
N ILE A 70 14.47 19.95 24.72
CA ILE A 70 15.55 18.97 24.88
C ILE A 70 15.24 17.77 23.98
N LEU A 71 16.28 17.20 23.38
CA LEU A 71 16.23 15.93 22.66
C LEU A 71 16.98 14.86 23.44
N TYR A 72 16.33 13.76 23.79
CA TYR A 72 17.00 12.60 24.39
C TYR A 72 17.48 11.63 23.32
N VAL A 73 18.71 11.13 23.47
CA VAL A 73 19.27 10.14 22.56
C VAL A 73 19.78 8.95 23.36
N GLU A 74 19.21 7.78 23.05
CA GLU A 74 19.62 6.49 23.59
C GLU A 74 20.25 5.66 22.45
N THR A 75 21.42 5.11 22.72
CA THR A 75 22.21 4.28 21.83
C THR A 75 22.17 2.83 22.31
N LYS A 76 22.31 1.89 21.38
CA LYS A 76 22.49 0.46 21.67
C LYS A 76 23.66 -0.07 20.85
N ARG A 77 24.12 -1.27 21.19
CA ARG A 77 25.21 -1.94 20.45
C ARG A 77 24.88 -2.11 18.96
N GLY A 78 25.89 -2.00 18.09
CA GLY A 78 25.70 -2.00 16.63
C GLY A 78 25.28 -3.33 16.00
N ASP A 79 25.39 -4.42 16.76
CA ASP A 79 24.91 -5.76 16.40
C ASP A 79 23.56 -6.11 17.04
N GLN A 80 23.06 -5.28 17.96
CA GLN A 80 21.82 -5.52 18.68
C GLN A 80 20.62 -4.94 17.91
N LYS A 81 19.56 -5.74 17.75
CA LYS A 81 18.29 -5.25 17.20
C LYS A 81 17.58 -4.32 18.18
N LEU A 82 16.93 -3.29 17.67
CA LEU A 82 16.08 -2.42 18.48
C LEU A 82 14.77 -3.14 18.79
N LEU A 83 14.48 -3.35 20.08
CA LEU A 83 13.32 -4.10 20.57
C LEU A 83 12.30 -3.18 21.24
N PRO A 84 11.01 -3.57 21.34
CA PRO A 84 9.99 -2.77 22.01
C PRO A 84 10.39 -2.30 23.42
N LYS A 85 11.02 -3.17 24.24
CA LYS A 85 11.51 -2.80 25.58
C LYS A 85 12.48 -1.60 25.60
N HIS A 86 13.26 -1.40 24.54
CA HIS A 86 14.16 -0.24 24.43
C HIS A 86 13.37 1.04 24.11
N ILE A 87 12.30 0.92 23.32
CA ILE A 87 11.37 2.02 23.03
C ILE A 87 10.66 2.43 24.33
N ASP A 88 10.22 1.46 25.13
CA ASP A 88 9.56 1.69 26.42
C ASP A 88 10.45 2.45 27.39
N GLN A 89 11.74 2.07 27.45
CA GLN A 89 12.75 2.71 28.29
C GLN A 89 12.85 4.21 27.96
N ILE A 90 13.07 4.57 26.69
CA ILE A 90 13.17 5.98 26.31
C ILE A 90 11.83 6.71 26.47
N ILE A 91 10.69 6.10 26.16
CA ILE A 91 9.36 6.70 26.39
C ILE A 91 9.17 7.05 27.87
N SER A 92 9.59 6.17 28.78
CA SER A 92 9.55 6.40 30.22
C SER A 92 10.43 7.59 30.61
N TYR A 93 11.62 7.72 30.04
CA TYR A 93 12.51 8.86 30.31
C TYR A 93 11.90 10.18 29.86
N LEU A 94 11.35 10.19 28.64
CA LEU A 94 10.64 11.34 28.07
C LEU A 94 9.46 11.76 28.95
N TYR A 95 8.63 10.80 29.39
CA TYR A 95 7.47 11.05 30.25
C TYR A 95 7.87 11.72 31.56
N LYS A 96 8.85 11.14 32.28
CA LYS A 96 9.28 11.61 33.60
C LYS A 96 9.79 13.05 33.60
N ARG A 97 10.33 13.50 32.47
CA ARG A 97 10.93 14.83 32.30
C ARG A 97 10.08 15.80 31.47
N GLY A 98 8.90 15.37 31.02
CA GLY A 98 8.04 16.19 30.17
C GLY A 98 8.67 16.54 28.81
N ILE A 99 9.52 15.66 28.29
CA ILE A 99 10.24 15.89 27.03
C ILE A 99 9.45 15.26 25.88
N GLU A 100 9.30 15.99 24.78
CA GLU A 100 8.48 15.55 23.65
C GLU A 100 9.20 14.51 22.76
N TRP A 101 10.47 14.74 22.45
CA TRP A 101 11.19 14.00 21.41
C TRP A 101 12.33 13.17 21.97
N GLY A 102 12.45 11.94 21.45
CA GLY A 102 13.58 11.05 21.73
C GLY A 102 14.04 10.28 20.50
N ILE A 103 15.30 9.86 20.53
CA ILE A 103 15.95 9.05 19.51
C ILE A 103 16.42 7.75 20.16
N LEU A 104 16.09 6.62 19.54
CA LEU A 104 16.69 5.33 19.87
C LEU A 104 17.45 4.82 18.65
N CYS A 105 18.73 4.50 18.78
CA CYS A 105 19.55 4.08 17.65
C CYS A 105 20.60 3.02 18.00
N ASN A 106 21.16 2.36 16.99
CA ASN A 106 22.28 1.42 17.13
C ASN A 106 23.34 1.60 16.02
N GLY A 107 23.38 2.76 15.37
CA GLY A 107 24.25 3.03 14.23
C GLY A 107 23.83 2.41 12.89
N LYS A 108 22.88 1.47 12.87
CA LYS A 108 22.26 0.94 11.63
C LYS A 108 20.84 1.45 11.44
N GLU A 109 20.07 1.43 12.52
CA GLU A 109 18.69 1.85 12.60
C GLU A 109 18.58 3.04 13.56
N LEU A 110 17.72 3.98 13.20
CA LEU A 110 17.41 5.16 13.99
C LEU A 110 15.88 5.31 14.06
N LEU A 111 15.35 5.32 15.29
CA LEU A 111 13.95 5.53 15.58
C LEU A 111 13.75 6.94 16.15
N LEU A 112 12.91 7.74 15.51
CA LEU A 112 12.41 8.99 16.07
C LEU A 112 11.11 8.69 16.83
N ILE A 113 11.07 9.06 18.10
CA ILE A 113 9.96 8.77 19.02
C ILE A 113 9.38 10.09 19.52
N ASN A 114 8.06 10.17 19.57
CA ASN A 114 7.36 11.31 20.16
C ASN A 114 6.45 10.83 21.31
N HIS A 115 6.73 11.30 22.53
CA HIS A 115 5.99 10.87 23.72
C HIS A 115 4.53 11.32 23.70
N ASN A 116 4.20 12.43 23.04
CA ASN A 116 2.86 13.01 23.04
C ASN A 116 1.85 12.23 22.18
N ILE A 117 2.31 11.26 21.37
CA ILE A 117 1.42 10.39 20.60
C ILE A 117 0.63 9.49 21.55
N THR A 118 -0.69 9.57 21.48
CA THR A 118 -1.61 8.74 22.27
C THR A 118 -2.23 7.63 21.42
N SER A 119 -2.44 6.45 22.00
CA SER A 119 -3.20 5.35 21.38
C SER A 119 -4.50 5.11 22.14
N HIS A 120 -5.44 4.36 21.57
CA HIS A 120 -6.62 3.92 22.32
C HIS A 120 -6.22 3.05 23.53
N PRO A 121 -6.94 3.13 24.67
CA PRO A 121 -6.60 2.42 25.92
C PRO A 121 -6.49 0.89 25.77
N ASN A 122 -7.24 0.30 24.84
CA ASN A 122 -7.36 -1.16 24.68
C ASN A 122 -6.31 -1.77 23.73
N ASN A 123 -5.18 -1.09 23.50
CA ASN A 123 -4.22 -1.47 22.49
C ASN A 123 -2.93 -2.04 23.11
N GLU A 124 -2.68 -3.33 22.92
CA GLU A 124 -1.49 -4.03 23.45
C GLU A 124 -0.15 -3.54 22.85
N HIS A 125 -0.18 -2.72 21.80
CA HIS A 125 1.02 -2.21 21.09
C HIS A 125 1.29 -0.71 21.30
N THR A 126 0.95 -0.15 22.47
CA THR A 126 1.01 1.30 22.78
C THR A 126 2.34 1.97 22.45
N VAL A 127 3.45 1.29 22.69
CA VAL A 127 4.80 1.85 22.66
C VAL A 127 5.35 2.00 21.25
N VAL A 128 5.08 1.03 20.38
CA VAL A 128 5.50 1.06 18.97
C VAL A 128 4.76 2.16 18.18
N ASN A 129 3.53 2.49 18.60
CA ASN A 129 2.76 3.56 17.95
C ASN A 129 3.33 4.96 18.18
N LYS A 130 4.22 5.14 19.17
CA LYS A 130 4.91 6.43 19.42
C LYS A 130 6.10 6.67 18.48
N VAL A 131 6.44 5.69 17.62
CA VAL A 131 7.51 5.83 16.62
C VAL A 131 7.00 6.64 15.43
N VAL A 132 7.63 7.78 15.17
CA VAL A 132 7.36 8.66 14.03
C VAL A 132 8.12 8.21 12.79
N PHE A 133 9.43 7.95 12.93
CA PHE A 133 10.27 7.39 11.87
C PHE A 133 11.02 6.16 12.36
N ASN A 134 11.19 5.21 11.44
CA ASN A 134 12.15 4.12 11.54
C ASN A 134 13.04 4.18 10.29
N ILE A 135 14.28 4.62 10.46
CA ILE A 135 15.22 4.88 9.38
C ILE A 135 16.33 3.85 9.44
N ASN A 136 16.45 3.04 8.39
CA ASN A 136 17.62 2.22 8.16
C ASN A 136 18.68 3.05 7.42
N LEU A 137 19.78 3.37 8.09
CA LEU A 137 20.88 4.19 7.55
C LEU A 137 21.63 3.49 6.40
N PHE A 138 21.45 2.18 6.23
CA PHE A 138 22.00 1.38 5.12
C PHE A 138 21.00 1.22 3.95
N SER A 139 19.78 1.73 4.09
CA SER A 139 18.75 1.74 3.04
C SER A 139 18.76 3.10 2.32
N ASN A 140 19.19 3.13 1.06
CA ASN A 140 19.17 4.39 0.26
C ASN A 140 17.78 5.03 0.17
N LYS A 141 16.72 4.21 0.27
CA LYS A 141 15.34 4.68 0.28
C LYS A 141 15.01 5.44 1.57
N ASP A 142 15.51 4.98 2.71
CA ASP A 142 15.10 5.51 4.02
C ASP A 142 15.95 6.72 4.45
N VAL A 143 17.21 6.79 3.99
CA VAL A 143 18.13 7.90 4.29
C VAL A 143 17.55 9.27 3.88
N GLY A 144 16.69 9.33 2.85
CA GLY A 144 16.00 10.56 2.47
C GLY A 144 15.11 11.18 3.56
N TYR A 145 14.71 10.40 4.56
CA TYR A 145 13.94 10.88 5.72
C TYR A 145 14.81 11.44 6.84
N LEU A 146 16.12 11.21 6.81
CA LEU A 146 17.03 11.60 7.87
C LEU A 146 17.08 13.13 8.08
N LYS A 147 16.86 13.89 7.01
CA LYS A 147 16.71 15.35 7.07
C LYS A 147 15.63 15.82 8.04
N PHE A 148 14.59 15.02 8.29
CA PHE A 148 13.53 15.36 9.24
C PHE A 148 13.95 15.18 10.72
N ILE A 149 15.14 14.68 10.98
CA ILE A 149 15.72 14.63 12.33
C ILE A 149 16.70 15.78 12.56
N SER A 150 17.02 16.58 11.54
CA SER A 150 17.92 17.73 11.70
C SER A 150 17.34 18.78 12.65
N LYS A 151 18.21 19.57 13.29
CA LYS A 151 17.80 20.69 14.16
C LYS A 151 16.81 21.61 13.42
N GLU A 152 17.12 21.91 12.17
CA GLU A 152 16.32 22.77 11.31
C GLU A 152 14.88 22.24 11.11
N PHE A 153 14.71 20.97 10.75
CA PHE A 153 13.39 20.42 10.45
C PHE A 153 12.59 20.04 11.69
N LEU A 154 13.27 19.54 12.72
CA LEU A 154 12.64 19.06 13.95
C LEU A 154 12.24 20.22 14.88
N PHE A 155 13.12 21.23 15.03
CA PHE A 155 12.95 22.30 16.02
C PHE A 155 12.75 23.68 15.40
N ASP A 156 13.60 24.10 14.46
CA ASP A 156 13.58 25.50 13.99
C ASP A 156 12.34 25.79 13.13
N LYS A 157 12.09 24.92 12.14
CA LYS A 157 10.93 24.96 11.24
C LYS A 157 9.77 24.11 11.73
N GLY A 158 10.04 23.11 12.56
CA GLY A 158 9.04 22.18 13.11
C GLY A 158 8.32 21.31 12.07
N ILE A 159 8.77 21.26 10.82
CA ILE A 159 8.15 20.49 9.72
C ILE A 159 7.96 19.02 10.10
N THR A 160 8.83 18.48 10.96
CA THR A 160 8.73 17.09 11.45
C THR A 160 7.42 16.81 12.21
N ASN A 161 6.76 17.84 12.75
CA ASN A 161 5.46 17.72 13.41
C ASN A 161 4.37 17.19 12.48
N TYR A 162 4.42 17.43 11.16
CA TYR A 162 3.46 16.79 10.24
C TYR A 162 3.56 15.26 10.29
N PHE A 163 4.77 14.71 10.44
CA PHE A 163 4.98 13.26 10.53
C PHE A 163 4.59 12.71 11.90
N ARG A 164 4.74 13.50 12.97
CA ARG A 164 4.11 13.20 14.27
C ARG A 164 2.60 13.09 14.13
N ASP A 165 1.97 14.01 13.43
CA ASP A 165 0.51 14.01 13.26
C ASP A 165 0.06 12.79 12.41
N ILE A 166 0.84 12.40 11.39
CA ILE A 166 0.63 11.14 10.64
C ILE A 166 0.76 9.91 11.57
N ALA A 167 1.76 9.89 12.45
CA ALA A 167 1.95 8.80 13.41
C ALA A 167 0.82 8.76 14.46
N GLN A 168 0.35 9.92 14.92
CA GLN A 168 -0.82 10.05 15.79
C GLN A 168 -2.09 9.51 15.12
N PHE A 169 -2.31 9.82 13.83
CA PHE A 169 -3.41 9.24 13.06
C PHE A 169 -3.30 7.71 12.93
N LYS A 170 -2.10 7.19 12.65
CA LYS A 170 -1.85 5.75 12.63
C LYS A 170 -2.20 5.10 13.98
N ALA A 171 -1.76 5.71 15.08
CA ALA A 171 -1.95 5.20 16.43
C ALA A 171 -3.44 5.09 16.83
N LEU A 172 -4.28 5.98 16.31
CA LEU A 172 -5.73 5.98 16.54
C LEU A 172 -6.44 4.99 15.62
N LYS A 173 -6.21 5.07 14.30
CA LYS A 173 -7.02 4.34 13.31
C LYS A 173 -6.48 2.96 12.92
N TYR A 174 -5.16 2.79 12.94
CA TYR A 174 -4.47 1.59 12.46
C TYR A 174 -3.42 1.12 13.47
N PRO A 175 -3.85 0.72 14.68
CA PRO A 175 -2.93 0.32 15.73
C PRO A 175 -2.06 -0.87 15.30
N GLY A 176 -0.75 -0.83 15.63
CA GLY A 176 0.20 -1.91 15.33
C GLY A 176 0.96 -1.75 14.00
N ASN A 177 1.66 -2.83 13.59
CA ASN A 177 2.64 -2.77 12.49
C ASN A 177 2.20 -3.41 11.16
N ASN A 178 1.10 -4.16 11.12
CA ASN A 178 0.75 -5.02 9.97
C ASN A 178 -0.65 -4.77 9.40
N ASN A 179 -1.03 -3.51 9.18
CA ASN A 179 -2.26 -3.20 8.44
C ASN A 179 -1.96 -2.89 6.95
N PRO A 180 -2.36 -3.75 5.99
CA PRO A 180 -2.12 -3.51 4.56
C PRO A 180 -2.68 -2.16 4.07
N SER A 181 -3.83 -1.72 4.61
CA SER A 181 -4.44 -0.45 4.25
C SER A 181 -3.57 0.73 4.68
N TRP A 182 -2.87 0.65 5.82
CA TRP A 182 -1.98 1.73 6.29
C TRP A 182 -0.90 2.09 5.27
N SER A 183 -0.35 1.11 4.56
CA SER A 183 0.72 1.35 3.57
C SER A 183 0.31 2.36 2.49
N VAL A 184 -0.96 2.30 2.05
CA VAL A 184 -1.55 3.18 1.03
C VAL A 184 -1.76 4.60 1.58
N TYR A 185 -2.28 4.71 2.80
CA TYR A 185 -2.46 5.99 3.50
C TYR A 185 -1.09 6.66 3.75
N LYS A 186 -0.14 5.93 4.34
CA LYS A 186 1.20 6.43 4.66
C LYS A 186 1.86 7.08 3.46
N SER A 187 1.85 6.41 2.29
CA SER A 187 2.48 6.96 1.09
C SER A 187 1.84 8.27 0.64
N THR A 188 0.51 8.36 0.67
CA THR A 188 -0.19 9.60 0.30
C THR A 188 0.12 10.73 1.26
N LEU A 189 -0.04 10.47 2.57
CA LEU A 189 0.11 11.48 3.61
C LEU A 189 1.55 12.00 3.68
N VAL A 190 2.54 11.10 3.68
CA VAL A 190 3.96 11.47 3.68
C VAL A 190 4.29 12.35 2.47
N ASN A 191 3.88 11.97 1.26
CA ASN A 191 4.18 12.76 0.07
C ASN A 191 3.52 14.14 0.09
N PHE A 192 2.27 14.23 0.56
CA PHE A 192 1.55 15.50 0.69
C PHE A 192 2.23 16.41 1.72
N PHE A 193 2.48 15.93 2.94
CA PHE A 193 3.08 16.75 4.00
C PHE A 193 4.56 17.06 3.75
N MET A 194 5.28 16.20 3.03
CA MET A 194 6.59 16.55 2.49
C MET A 194 6.49 17.75 1.55
N PHE A 195 5.59 17.70 0.55
CA PHE A 195 5.39 18.82 -0.37
C PHE A 195 4.99 20.10 0.40
N TYR A 196 3.98 19.99 1.26
CA TYR A 196 3.42 21.12 1.99
C TYR A 196 4.44 21.77 2.93
N GLY A 197 5.17 20.97 3.70
CA GLY A 197 6.23 21.48 4.59
C GLY A 197 7.37 22.16 3.84
N MET A 198 7.72 21.71 2.63
CA MET A 198 8.73 22.38 1.80
C MET A 198 8.20 23.66 1.15
N LYS A 199 6.93 23.68 0.71
CA LYS A 199 6.24 24.87 0.18
C LYS A 199 6.18 25.97 1.25
N GLU A 200 5.69 25.62 2.43
CA GLU A 200 5.50 26.57 3.54
C GLU A 200 6.78 26.88 4.30
N LYS A 201 7.82 26.06 4.16
CA LYS A 201 9.12 26.16 4.85
C LYS A 201 9.04 26.14 6.38
N ARG A 202 7.89 25.80 6.95
CA ARG A 202 7.62 25.63 8.38
C ARG A 202 6.40 24.76 8.60
N TYR A 203 6.20 24.31 9.83
CA TYR A 203 4.94 23.73 10.26
C TYR A 203 3.85 24.78 10.36
N ARG A 204 2.66 24.42 9.89
CA ARG A 204 1.41 25.14 10.10
C ARG A 204 0.41 24.17 10.73
N PRO A 205 -0.43 24.65 11.66
CA PRO A 205 -1.54 23.87 12.19
C PRO A 205 -2.40 23.24 11.09
N LEU A 206 -2.83 22.00 11.30
CA LEU A 206 -3.56 21.23 10.28
C LEU A 206 -4.93 21.82 9.92
N ASP A 207 -5.51 22.61 10.81
CA ASP A 207 -6.78 23.33 10.62
C ASP A 207 -6.65 24.52 9.66
N GLU A 208 -5.43 24.99 9.39
CA GLU A 208 -5.15 26.04 8.39
C GLU A 208 -5.04 25.50 6.96
N ILE A 209 -4.87 24.19 6.78
CA ILE A 209 -4.63 23.59 5.46
C ILE A 209 -5.89 23.68 4.60
N ARG A 210 -5.75 24.29 3.43
CA ARG A 210 -6.85 24.51 2.50
C ARG A 210 -6.91 23.43 1.43
N VAL A 211 -8.06 23.35 0.77
CA VAL A 211 -8.24 22.47 -0.40
C VAL A 211 -7.30 22.88 -1.53
N ASP A 212 -7.09 24.18 -1.73
CA ASP A 212 -6.18 24.71 -2.78
C ASP A 212 -4.72 24.25 -2.58
N ASP A 213 -4.26 24.07 -1.34
CA ASP A 213 -2.92 23.52 -1.06
C ASP A 213 -2.79 22.07 -1.53
N PHE A 214 -3.89 21.33 -1.45
CA PHE A 214 -3.96 19.98 -1.97
C PHE A 214 -4.04 19.97 -3.51
N GLU A 215 -4.74 20.91 -4.13
CA GLU A 215 -4.72 21.07 -5.59
C GLU A 215 -3.31 21.38 -6.10
N ASP A 216 -2.58 22.28 -5.44
CA ASP A 216 -1.19 22.61 -5.77
C ASP A 216 -0.26 21.40 -5.69
N TYR A 217 -0.41 20.60 -4.62
CA TYR A 217 0.31 19.34 -4.47
C TYR A 217 0.07 18.42 -5.66
N LEU A 218 -1.17 18.28 -6.09
CA LEU A 218 -1.53 17.41 -7.20
C LEU A 218 -1.02 17.91 -8.54
N ARG A 219 -1.10 19.22 -8.79
CA ARG A 219 -0.52 19.84 -9.99
C ARG A 219 0.99 19.60 -10.06
N THR A 220 1.68 19.71 -8.91
CA THR A 220 3.12 19.42 -8.81
C THR A 220 3.42 17.93 -9.00
N ASP A 221 2.67 17.03 -8.35
CA ASP A 221 2.83 15.57 -8.51
C ASP A 221 2.57 15.13 -9.95
N GLN A 222 1.62 15.75 -10.65
CA GLN A 222 1.36 15.54 -12.07
C GLN A 222 2.52 16.01 -12.94
N LYS A 223 3.03 17.23 -12.74
CA LYS A 223 4.18 17.78 -13.50
C LYS A 223 5.42 16.90 -13.35
N ASN A 224 5.75 16.49 -12.13
CA ASN A 224 6.90 15.64 -11.85
C ASN A 224 6.79 14.26 -12.52
N LYS A 225 5.58 13.70 -12.62
CA LYS A 225 5.36 12.42 -13.29
C LYS A 225 5.22 12.53 -14.81
N ASN A 226 4.76 13.67 -15.34
CA ASN A 226 4.76 13.95 -16.78
C ASN A 226 6.19 14.06 -17.33
N ASN A 227 7.11 14.65 -16.56
CA ASN A 227 8.56 14.62 -16.88
C ASN A 227 9.14 13.19 -16.87
N LEU A 228 8.39 12.20 -16.38
CA LEU A 228 8.75 10.77 -16.33
C LEU A 228 7.85 9.89 -17.24
N ASN A 229 7.15 10.47 -18.23
CA ASN A 229 6.20 9.75 -19.11
C ASN A 229 5.08 8.99 -18.37
N LYS A 230 4.72 9.38 -17.14
CA LYS A 230 3.63 8.80 -16.35
C LYS A 230 2.55 9.84 -16.07
N LYS A 231 1.64 10.08 -17.03
CA LYS A 231 0.42 10.86 -16.74
C LYS A 231 -0.35 10.19 -15.60
N ILE A 232 -0.72 10.96 -14.56
CA ILE A 232 -1.76 10.52 -13.62
C ILE A 232 -3.08 10.60 -14.40
N LYS A 233 -3.52 9.48 -14.96
CA LYS A 233 -4.64 9.43 -15.92
C LYS A 233 -6.02 9.17 -15.28
N SER A 234 -6.15 8.99 -13.96
CA SER A 234 -7.45 8.62 -13.36
C SER A 234 -7.91 9.54 -12.23
N GLN A 235 -9.15 10.00 -12.38
CA GLN A 235 -9.95 10.65 -11.34
C GLN A 235 -9.96 9.85 -10.02
N ASP A 236 -9.88 8.53 -10.11
CA ASP A 236 -9.82 7.64 -8.94
C ASP A 236 -8.57 7.87 -8.09
N THR A 237 -7.42 8.13 -8.71
CA THR A 237 -6.18 8.40 -7.97
C THR A 237 -6.30 9.70 -7.18
N PHE A 238 -6.94 10.72 -7.77
CA PHE A 238 -7.27 11.96 -7.07
C PHE A 238 -8.20 11.69 -5.88
N ASN A 239 -9.32 11.02 -6.14
CA ASN A 239 -10.34 10.73 -5.14
C ASN A 239 -9.77 9.93 -3.95
N ASN A 240 -8.89 8.97 -4.24
CA ASN A 240 -8.20 8.18 -3.22
C ASN A 240 -7.29 9.06 -2.37
N LYS A 241 -6.44 9.90 -3.00
CA LYS A 241 -5.54 10.78 -2.25
C LYS A 241 -6.27 11.77 -1.36
N TYR A 242 -7.33 12.40 -1.88
CA TYR A 242 -8.18 13.31 -1.12
C TYR A 242 -8.82 12.58 0.07
N SER A 243 -9.35 11.37 -0.17
CA SER A 243 -9.98 10.55 0.86
C SER A 243 -9.01 10.18 1.99
N HIS A 244 -7.74 9.93 1.68
CA HIS A 244 -6.73 9.65 2.72
C HIS A 244 -6.48 10.85 3.62
N ILE A 245 -6.28 12.04 3.04
CA ILE A 245 -6.05 13.27 3.80
C ILE A 245 -7.29 13.62 4.63
N ARG A 246 -8.47 13.62 4.01
CA ARG A 246 -9.74 13.88 4.72
C ARG A 246 -9.97 12.87 5.84
N SER A 247 -9.69 11.59 5.61
CA SER A 247 -9.79 10.58 6.67
C SER A 247 -8.86 10.85 7.83
N MET A 248 -7.62 11.30 7.59
CA MET A 248 -6.69 11.66 8.67
C MET A 248 -7.23 12.83 9.48
N LEU A 249 -7.67 13.90 8.81
CA LEU A 249 -8.18 15.11 9.46
C LEU A 249 -9.46 14.84 10.25
N ASN A 250 -10.40 14.06 9.70
CA ASN A 250 -11.61 13.62 10.39
C ASN A 250 -11.28 12.86 11.69
N GLU A 251 -10.33 11.92 11.62
CA GLU A 251 -9.93 11.09 12.76
C GLU A 251 -9.27 11.91 13.86
N LEU A 252 -8.34 12.80 13.47
CA LEU A 252 -7.66 13.70 14.42
C LEU A 252 -8.67 14.65 15.08
N LYS A 253 -9.66 15.15 14.32
CA LYS A 253 -10.74 15.98 14.86
C LYS A 253 -11.61 15.20 15.84
N ALA A 254 -12.05 14.00 15.46
CA ALA A 254 -12.90 13.14 16.31
C ALA A 254 -12.23 12.79 17.65
N ASN A 255 -10.89 12.74 17.67
CA ASN A 255 -10.10 12.47 18.87
C ASN A 255 -9.51 13.74 19.51
N ASN A 256 -10.06 14.93 19.21
CA ASN A 256 -9.67 16.23 19.79
C ASN A 256 -8.18 16.58 19.63
N LYS A 257 -7.50 16.04 18.61
CA LYS A 257 -6.11 16.39 18.29
C LYS A 257 -6.00 17.66 17.45
N ILE A 258 -7.08 18.01 16.75
CA ILE A 258 -7.24 19.28 16.04
C ILE A 258 -8.66 19.81 16.28
N ARG A 259 -8.86 21.12 16.18
CA ARG A 259 -10.15 21.76 16.41
C ARG A 259 -11.11 21.59 15.22
N SER A 260 -10.59 21.76 14.02
CA SER A 260 -11.36 21.73 12.77
C SER A 260 -10.47 21.35 11.58
N HIS A 261 -11.06 21.24 10.39
CA HIS A 261 -10.33 21.18 9.13
C HIS A 261 -11.22 21.70 8.00
N LEU A 262 -10.61 22.14 6.90
CA LEU A 262 -11.32 22.72 5.75
C LEU A 262 -11.70 21.67 4.68
N PHE A 263 -11.31 20.41 4.86
CA PHE A 263 -11.65 19.28 3.99
C PHE A 263 -13.09 18.75 4.22
N ILE A 264 -14.08 19.64 4.20
CA ILE A 264 -15.49 19.35 4.51
C ILE A 264 -16.28 19.01 3.24
N GLU A 265 -15.97 19.68 2.12
CA GLU A 265 -16.73 19.57 0.87
C GLU A 265 -16.82 18.16 0.31
N GLU A 266 -17.94 17.87 -0.36
CA GLU A 266 -18.14 16.60 -1.04
C GLU A 266 -17.18 16.41 -2.21
N ARG A 267 -16.69 15.17 -2.34
CA ARG A 267 -15.66 14.74 -3.30
C ARG A 267 -15.95 15.19 -4.75
N ALA A 268 -17.22 15.31 -5.11
CA ALA A 268 -17.68 15.61 -6.48
C ALA A 268 -17.38 17.03 -6.97
N LYS A 269 -17.24 18.03 -6.08
CA LYS A 269 -16.99 19.43 -6.51
C LYS A 269 -15.56 19.65 -7.03
N MET A 270 -14.56 19.03 -6.40
CA MET A 270 -13.15 19.21 -6.77
C MET A 270 -12.74 18.46 -8.05
N VAL A 271 -13.45 17.38 -8.40
CA VAL A 271 -13.23 16.61 -9.63
C VAL A 271 -13.37 17.46 -10.88
N LYS A 272 -14.31 18.42 -10.89
CA LYS A 272 -14.56 19.29 -12.04
C LYS A 272 -13.42 20.26 -12.33
N THR A 273 -12.56 20.55 -11.35
CA THR A 273 -11.46 21.53 -11.46
C THR A 273 -10.21 20.95 -12.12
N LEU A 274 -10.07 19.62 -12.11
CA LEU A 274 -8.98 18.91 -12.75
C LEU A 274 -9.52 18.27 -14.03
N ASN A 275 -9.18 18.80 -15.20
CA ASN A 275 -9.50 18.22 -16.51
C ASN A 275 -8.88 16.82 -16.66
N THR A 276 -9.41 15.81 -15.98
CA THR A 276 -9.00 14.41 -16.13
C THR A 276 -10.01 13.71 -17.01
N GLU A 277 -9.61 13.45 -18.25
CA GLU A 277 -10.38 12.61 -19.16
C GLU A 277 -10.37 11.16 -18.68
N ALA A 278 -11.53 10.51 -18.69
CA ALA A 278 -11.61 9.08 -18.46
C ALA A 278 -10.94 8.33 -19.62
N VAL A 279 -9.93 7.51 -19.32
CA VAL A 279 -9.30 6.66 -20.34
C VAL A 279 -10.29 5.59 -20.78
N GLN A 280 -10.86 5.73 -21.97
CA GLN A 280 -11.59 4.63 -22.62
C GLN A 280 -10.58 3.51 -22.93
N ARG A 281 -10.84 2.31 -22.42
CA ARG A 281 -10.03 1.12 -22.68
C ARG A 281 -10.67 0.32 -23.81
N ASN A 282 -9.85 -0.13 -24.77
CA ASN A 282 -10.31 -0.94 -25.89
C ASN A 282 -10.79 -2.32 -25.41
N THR A 283 -12.06 -2.65 -25.65
CA THR A 283 -12.68 -3.92 -25.23
C THR A 283 -12.61 -5.02 -26.30
N GLY A 284 -12.11 -4.72 -27.51
CA GLY A 284 -12.12 -5.62 -28.67
C GLY A 284 -11.13 -6.81 -28.62
N ILE A 285 -10.30 -6.92 -27.58
CA ILE A 285 -9.26 -7.97 -27.49
C ILE A 285 -9.76 -9.36 -27.09
N PHE A 286 -11.05 -9.52 -26.74
CA PHE A 286 -11.60 -10.78 -26.22
C PHE A 286 -12.34 -11.64 -27.26
N SER A 287 -12.02 -11.51 -28.54
CA SER A 287 -12.51 -12.44 -29.57
C SER A 287 -11.90 -13.85 -29.41
N ALA A 288 -12.55 -14.84 -30.00
CA ALA A 288 -12.06 -16.23 -29.97
C ALA A 288 -10.66 -16.35 -30.62
N GLU A 289 -10.41 -15.60 -31.69
CA GLU A 289 -9.12 -15.53 -32.38
C GLU A 289 -8.04 -14.94 -31.48
N ASN A 290 -8.33 -13.83 -30.81
CA ASN A 290 -7.39 -13.16 -29.91
C ASN A 290 -7.07 -14.00 -28.67
N ILE A 291 -8.06 -14.72 -28.13
CA ILE A 291 -7.85 -15.66 -27.02
C ILE A 291 -6.95 -16.83 -27.46
N LYS A 292 -7.19 -17.41 -28.63
CA LYS A 292 -6.32 -18.46 -29.18
C LYS A 292 -4.89 -17.94 -29.36
N TYR A 293 -4.74 -16.74 -29.92
CA TYR A 293 -3.44 -16.11 -30.10
C TYR A 293 -2.72 -15.88 -28.77
N ALA A 294 -3.42 -15.40 -27.73
CA ALA A 294 -2.87 -15.23 -26.40
C ALA A 294 -2.38 -16.53 -25.78
N ILE A 295 -3.14 -17.63 -25.95
CA ILE A 295 -2.72 -18.96 -25.49
C ILE A 295 -1.45 -19.40 -26.20
N THR A 296 -1.39 -19.29 -27.53
CA THR A 296 -0.18 -19.62 -28.31
C THR A 296 1.03 -18.79 -27.89
N PHE A 297 0.83 -17.50 -27.62
CA PHE A 297 1.88 -16.61 -27.12
C PHE A 297 2.41 -17.03 -25.74
N LEU A 298 1.53 -17.44 -24.82
CA LEU A 298 1.98 -17.93 -23.52
C LEU A 298 2.72 -19.27 -23.62
N GLN A 299 2.31 -20.13 -24.56
CA GLN A 299 2.92 -21.44 -24.77
C GLN A 299 4.37 -21.37 -25.29
N SER A 300 4.80 -20.25 -25.88
CA SER A 300 6.19 -20.03 -26.30
C SER A 300 7.10 -19.44 -25.21
N GLY A 301 6.55 -19.15 -24.02
CA GLY A 301 7.28 -18.55 -22.90
C GLY A 301 8.10 -19.54 -22.05
N GLU A 302 8.79 -19.01 -21.04
CA GLU A 302 9.64 -19.81 -20.13
C GLU A 302 8.87 -20.76 -19.20
N THR A 303 7.65 -20.39 -18.80
CA THR A 303 6.79 -21.16 -17.90
C THR A 303 5.42 -21.40 -18.52
N PRO A 304 5.36 -22.05 -19.69
CA PRO A 304 4.23 -21.97 -20.60
C PRO A 304 2.94 -22.54 -19.99
N LEU A 305 3.06 -23.66 -19.28
CA LEU A 305 1.91 -24.38 -18.73
C LEU A 305 1.26 -23.62 -17.56
N ARG A 306 2.05 -23.21 -16.56
CA ARG A 306 1.59 -22.40 -15.42
C ARG A 306 0.87 -21.14 -15.90
N ASP A 307 1.50 -20.42 -16.83
CA ASP A 307 1.01 -19.13 -17.29
C ASP A 307 -0.27 -19.26 -18.11
N THR A 308 -0.34 -20.30 -18.96
CA THR A 308 -1.55 -20.65 -19.70
C THR A 308 -2.70 -20.98 -18.76
N VAL A 309 -2.46 -21.80 -17.73
CA VAL A 309 -3.50 -22.16 -16.75
C VAL A 309 -3.99 -20.93 -15.98
N ILE A 310 -3.09 -20.03 -15.56
CA ILE A 310 -3.45 -18.74 -14.92
C ILE A 310 -4.37 -17.92 -15.83
N PHE A 311 -3.99 -17.76 -17.10
CA PHE A 311 -4.79 -17.01 -18.06
C PHE A 311 -6.17 -17.65 -18.29
N LEU A 312 -6.23 -18.98 -18.43
CA LEU A 312 -7.47 -19.73 -18.61
C LEU A 312 -8.44 -19.56 -17.42
N PHE A 313 -7.95 -19.54 -16.19
CA PHE A 313 -8.79 -19.24 -15.03
C PHE A 313 -9.36 -17.81 -15.06
N CYS A 314 -8.55 -16.83 -15.50
CA CYS A 314 -9.02 -15.45 -15.66
C CYS A 314 -10.11 -15.35 -16.72
N ILE A 315 -9.92 -15.94 -17.91
CA ILE A 315 -10.89 -15.80 -19.01
C ILE A 315 -12.16 -16.63 -18.81
N TYR A 316 -12.12 -17.72 -18.04
CA TYR A 316 -13.30 -18.57 -17.84
C TYR A 316 -14.11 -18.19 -16.60
N MET A 317 -13.44 -17.87 -15.49
CA MET A 317 -14.09 -17.61 -14.20
C MET A 317 -13.86 -16.18 -13.70
N GLY A 318 -13.07 -15.36 -14.39
CA GLY A 318 -12.76 -14.01 -13.93
C GLY A 318 -11.96 -13.99 -12.63
N LEU A 319 -11.13 -15.01 -12.35
CA LEU A 319 -10.39 -15.06 -11.09
C LEU A 319 -9.37 -13.93 -10.98
N GLU A 320 -9.36 -13.25 -9.84
CA GLU A 320 -8.37 -12.22 -9.55
C GLU A 320 -7.12 -12.77 -8.88
N ARG A 321 -6.05 -11.96 -8.85
CA ARG A 321 -4.72 -12.32 -8.34
C ARG A 321 -4.75 -12.90 -6.93
N SER A 322 -5.55 -12.29 -6.06
CA SER A 322 -5.70 -12.68 -4.65
C SER A 322 -6.27 -14.09 -4.50
N LEU A 323 -7.15 -14.50 -5.42
CA LEU A 323 -7.79 -15.81 -5.43
C LEU A 323 -6.94 -16.85 -6.17
N LEU A 324 -6.37 -16.49 -7.32
CA LEU A 324 -5.42 -17.33 -8.07
C LEU A 324 -4.25 -17.81 -7.21
N ARG A 325 -3.68 -16.90 -6.40
CA ARG A 325 -2.61 -17.21 -5.45
C ARG A 325 -3.04 -18.26 -4.40
N LYS A 326 -4.31 -18.30 -4.02
CA LYS A 326 -4.85 -19.17 -2.97
C LYS A 326 -5.37 -20.50 -3.50
N LEU A 327 -5.33 -20.73 -4.82
CA LEU A 327 -5.78 -22.00 -5.38
C LEU A 327 -4.87 -23.15 -4.93
N GLU A 328 -5.51 -24.24 -4.52
CA GLU A 328 -4.85 -25.45 -4.02
C GLU A 328 -5.41 -26.68 -4.72
N TRP A 329 -4.61 -27.74 -4.83
CA TRP A 329 -5.03 -28.99 -5.46
C TRP A 329 -6.24 -29.63 -4.76
N GLY A 330 -6.40 -29.41 -3.46
CA GLY A 330 -7.56 -29.88 -2.68
C GLY A 330 -8.87 -29.17 -3.01
N MET A 331 -8.85 -28.08 -3.78
CA MET A 331 -10.06 -27.39 -4.25
C MET A 331 -10.70 -28.06 -5.47
N PHE A 332 -10.10 -29.11 -6.02
CA PHE A 332 -10.58 -29.79 -7.21
C PHE A 332 -11.12 -31.17 -6.85
N ASP A 333 -12.17 -31.61 -7.56
CA ASP A 333 -12.54 -33.03 -7.49
C ASP A 333 -11.43 -33.92 -8.11
N GLU A 334 -11.49 -35.22 -7.83
CA GLU A 334 -10.46 -36.18 -8.26
C GLU A 334 -10.27 -36.18 -9.78
N LYS A 335 -11.36 -35.98 -10.54
CA LYS A 335 -11.37 -35.98 -12.01
C LYS A 335 -11.04 -34.62 -12.62
N ARG A 336 -10.80 -33.58 -11.80
CA ARG A 336 -10.61 -32.18 -12.22
C ARG A 336 -11.75 -31.68 -13.13
N GLN A 337 -12.96 -32.16 -12.90
CA GLN A 337 -14.17 -31.73 -13.60
C GLN A 337 -14.81 -30.52 -12.92
N ASN A 338 -14.57 -30.33 -11.63
CA ASN A 338 -15.10 -29.22 -10.86
C ASN A 338 -14.04 -28.61 -9.96
N ILE A 339 -14.16 -27.31 -9.73
CA ILE A 339 -13.43 -26.56 -8.69
C ILE A 339 -14.40 -26.02 -7.65
N PHE A 340 -14.01 -26.05 -6.39
CA PHE A 340 -14.74 -25.54 -5.24
C PHE A 340 -14.08 -24.27 -4.73
N VAL A 341 -14.72 -23.12 -4.97
CA VAL A 341 -14.17 -21.80 -4.62
C VAL A 341 -15.23 -20.99 -3.90
N GLU A 342 -14.95 -20.56 -2.66
CA GLU A 342 -15.85 -19.68 -1.88
C GLU A 342 -17.30 -20.20 -1.86
N HIS A 343 -17.48 -21.48 -1.54
CA HIS A 343 -18.78 -22.20 -1.51
C HIS A 343 -19.44 -22.42 -2.87
N ARG A 344 -18.75 -22.15 -3.98
CA ARG A 344 -19.26 -22.34 -5.34
C ARG A 344 -18.60 -23.54 -5.99
N ARG A 345 -19.41 -24.42 -6.58
CA ARG A 345 -18.94 -25.52 -7.42
C ARG A 345 -19.03 -25.11 -8.88
N ILE A 346 -17.88 -24.96 -9.53
CA ILE A 346 -17.81 -24.47 -10.92
C ILE A 346 -17.25 -25.58 -11.81
N PRO A 347 -17.98 -25.96 -12.89
CA PRO A 347 -17.49 -26.92 -13.87
C PRO A 347 -16.23 -26.41 -14.58
N ILE A 348 -15.27 -27.28 -14.85
CA ILE A 348 -14.03 -26.94 -15.53
C ILE A 348 -14.13 -27.36 -17.01
N PRO A 349 -13.86 -26.45 -17.97
CA PRO A 349 -13.91 -26.77 -19.38
C PRO A 349 -12.77 -27.71 -19.76
N GLU A 350 -12.97 -28.51 -20.82
CA GLU A 350 -12.07 -29.59 -21.20
C GLU A 350 -10.62 -29.13 -21.40
N LEU A 351 -10.42 -27.97 -22.05
CA LEU A 351 -9.09 -27.42 -22.27
C LEU A 351 -8.37 -27.14 -20.94
N LEU A 352 -9.03 -26.44 -20.01
CA LEU A 352 -8.45 -26.14 -18.70
C LEU A 352 -8.19 -27.42 -17.90
N ARG A 353 -9.09 -28.39 -17.97
CA ARG A 353 -8.89 -29.72 -17.35
C ARG A 353 -7.63 -30.42 -17.89
N LYS A 354 -7.45 -30.44 -19.21
CA LYS A 354 -6.24 -31.00 -19.86
C LYS A 354 -4.98 -30.30 -19.38
N GLN A 355 -4.98 -28.97 -19.32
CA GLN A 355 -3.83 -28.18 -18.85
C GLN A 355 -3.54 -28.41 -17.36
N LEU A 356 -4.56 -28.55 -16.51
CA LEU A 356 -4.39 -28.86 -15.09
C LEU A 356 -3.73 -30.23 -14.86
N ILE A 357 -4.14 -31.25 -15.63
CA ILE A 357 -3.53 -32.59 -15.55
C ILE A 357 -2.05 -32.54 -15.95
N LEU A 358 -1.72 -31.79 -17.00
CA LEU A 358 -0.33 -31.58 -17.42
C LEU A 358 0.45 -30.83 -16.33
N LEU A 359 -0.15 -29.81 -15.71
CA LEU A 359 0.50 -29.01 -14.66
C LEU A 359 0.80 -29.85 -13.43
N GLU A 360 -0.13 -30.74 -13.06
CA GLU A 360 0.08 -31.68 -11.96
C GLU A 360 1.26 -32.63 -12.24
N LYS A 361 1.35 -33.16 -13.47
CA LYS A 361 2.48 -34.00 -13.91
C LYS A 361 3.81 -33.23 -13.88
N GLU A 362 3.82 -31.99 -14.35
CA GLU A 362 5.01 -31.13 -14.33
C GLU A 362 5.47 -30.81 -12.90
N ASN A 363 4.54 -30.51 -12.00
CA ASN A 363 4.87 -30.26 -10.60
C ASN A 363 5.47 -31.49 -9.92
N LYS A 364 4.94 -32.68 -10.22
CA LYS A 364 5.47 -33.96 -9.74
C LYS A 364 6.87 -34.22 -10.29
N SER A 365 7.10 -34.06 -11.60
CA SER A 365 8.42 -34.29 -12.20
C SER A 365 9.51 -33.33 -11.69
N LYS A 366 9.11 -32.11 -11.30
CA LYS A 366 9.99 -31.11 -10.68
C LYS A 366 10.17 -31.28 -9.16
N ASN A 367 9.63 -32.34 -8.56
CA ASN A 367 9.67 -32.62 -7.12
C ASN A 367 9.16 -31.45 -6.25
N ILE A 368 8.15 -30.73 -6.73
CA ILE A 368 7.57 -29.60 -6.00
C ILE A 368 6.73 -30.14 -4.85
N LYS A 369 7.03 -29.69 -3.62
CA LYS A 369 6.31 -30.07 -2.41
C LYS A 369 5.36 -28.93 -1.99
N GLY A 370 4.09 -29.25 -1.79
CA GLY A 370 3.09 -28.33 -1.24
C GLY A 370 1.70 -28.48 -1.88
N GLN A 371 0.71 -27.81 -1.29
CA GLN A 371 -0.70 -27.92 -1.70
C GLN A 371 -1.16 -26.90 -2.74
N HIS A 372 -0.41 -25.80 -2.91
CA HIS A 372 -0.77 -24.75 -3.85
C HIS A 372 -0.76 -25.22 -5.30
N LEU A 373 -1.58 -24.60 -6.13
CA LEU A 373 -1.67 -24.90 -7.56
C LEU A 373 -0.47 -24.33 -8.35
N PHE A 374 -0.04 -23.12 -7.99
CA PHE A 374 0.98 -22.38 -8.73
C PHE A 374 2.22 -22.08 -7.90
N TYR A 375 3.39 -22.31 -8.50
CA TYR A 375 4.70 -22.03 -7.91
C TYR A 375 5.58 -21.16 -8.82
N THR A 376 6.54 -20.48 -8.21
CA THR A 376 7.66 -19.81 -8.86
C THR A 376 8.97 -20.42 -8.40
N TYR A 377 9.91 -20.57 -9.34
CA TYR A 377 11.26 -21.03 -9.02
C TYR A 377 12.17 -19.84 -8.78
N TYR A 378 12.69 -19.70 -7.57
CA TYR A 378 13.59 -18.61 -7.20
C TYR A 378 14.59 -19.08 -6.16
N ARG A 379 15.87 -18.68 -6.31
CA ARG A 379 16.99 -19.08 -5.42
C ARG A 379 17.04 -20.59 -5.17
N LYS A 380 16.93 -21.37 -6.24
CA LYS A 380 16.97 -22.85 -6.22
C LYS A 380 15.86 -23.52 -5.41
N LYS A 381 14.73 -22.82 -5.17
CA LYS A 381 13.57 -23.34 -4.45
C LYS A 381 12.28 -22.96 -5.15
N TYR A 382 11.28 -23.84 -5.06
CA TYR A 382 9.92 -23.55 -5.47
C TYR A 382 9.15 -22.92 -4.31
N ASN A 383 8.57 -21.75 -4.56
CA ASN A 383 7.73 -21.03 -3.59
C ASN A 383 6.34 -20.82 -4.18
N PRO A 384 5.28 -20.73 -3.36
CA PRO A 384 3.95 -20.37 -3.85
C PRO A 384 3.99 -19.06 -4.64
N ILE A 385 3.18 -18.98 -5.70
CA ILE A 385 3.16 -17.80 -6.56
C ILE A 385 2.78 -16.54 -5.78
N THR A 386 3.37 -15.41 -6.15
CA THR A 386 3.00 -14.09 -5.60
C THR A 386 2.06 -13.36 -6.56
N GLU A 387 1.31 -12.37 -6.06
CA GLU A 387 0.46 -11.53 -6.93
C GLU A 387 1.28 -10.75 -7.96
N SER A 388 2.53 -10.40 -7.63
CA SER A 388 3.46 -9.77 -8.58
C SER A 388 3.80 -10.72 -9.73
N ALA A 389 4.12 -11.98 -9.43
CA ALA A 389 4.42 -12.97 -10.46
C ALA A 389 3.20 -13.25 -11.36
N ILE A 390 1.98 -13.18 -10.81
CA ILE A 390 0.75 -13.23 -11.63
C ILE A 390 0.67 -12.01 -12.54
N ASN A 391 0.91 -10.79 -12.04
CA ASN A 391 0.96 -9.59 -12.89
C ASN A 391 2.00 -9.72 -14.00
N ASP A 392 3.15 -10.33 -13.72
CA ASP A 392 4.21 -10.52 -14.71
C ASP A 392 3.80 -11.48 -15.85
N VAL A 393 2.83 -12.37 -15.62
CA VAL A 393 2.16 -13.11 -16.71
C VAL A 393 1.48 -12.14 -17.66
N PHE A 394 0.70 -11.22 -17.11
CA PHE A 394 -0.09 -10.29 -17.91
C PHE A 394 0.74 -9.19 -18.57
N ASN A 395 1.77 -8.69 -17.88
CA ASN A 395 2.72 -7.71 -18.42
C ASN A 395 3.45 -8.23 -19.67
N ARG A 396 3.60 -9.54 -19.85
CA ARG A 396 4.23 -10.11 -21.05
C ARG A 396 3.41 -9.88 -22.31
N PHE A 397 2.08 -9.78 -22.22
CA PHE A 397 1.23 -9.52 -23.37
C PHE A 397 1.47 -8.12 -23.97
N MET A 398 2.08 -7.18 -23.23
CA MET A 398 2.55 -5.91 -23.78
C MET A 398 3.49 -6.07 -24.98
N LYS A 399 4.14 -7.25 -25.12
CA LYS A 399 5.04 -7.55 -26.24
C LYS A 399 4.29 -7.94 -27.53
N ILE A 400 2.98 -8.18 -27.47
CA ILE A 400 2.18 -8.51 -28.66
C ILE A 400 1.95 -7.23 -29.48
N ASN A 401 1.20 -6.28 -28.94
CA ASN A 401 0.93 -4.97 -29.52
C ASN A 401 0.35 -4.01 -28.45
N GLU A 402 0.00 -2.78 -28.86
CA GLU A 402 -0.53 -1.75 -27.95
C GLU A 402 -1.88 -2.10 -27.29
N ASP A 403 -2.75 -2.87 -27.96
CA ASP A 403 -4.07 -3.24 -27.42
C ASP A 403 -3.98 -4.15 -26.19
N TRP A 404 -2.89 -4.92 -26.07
CA TRP A 404 -2.64 -5.82 -24.93
C TRP A 404 -1.98 -5.13 -23.74
N ARG A 405 -1.62 -3.84 -23.87
CA ARG A 405 -0.77 -3.14 -22.89
C ARG A 405 -1.38 -3.04 -21.50
N ASP A 406 -2.70 -2.90 -21.43
CA ASP A 406 -3.44 -2.70 -20.17
C ASP A 406 -4.08 -4.00 -19.64
N LEU A 407 -3.72 -5.14 -20.22
CA LEU A 407 -4.28 -6.42 -19.81
C LEU A 407 -3.88 -6.74 -18.37
N SER A 408 -4.86 -7.10 -17.56
CA SER A 408 -4.69 -7.54 -16.17
C SER A 408 -5.83 -8.48 -15.80
N PRO A 409 -5.69 -9.30 -14.75
CA PRO A 409 -6.78 -10.18 -14.30
C PRO A 409 -8.10 -9.42 -14.06
N GLN A 410 -8.02 -8.21 -13.49
CA GLN A 410 -9.19 -7.36 -13.27
C GLN A 410 -9.80 -6.90 -14.59
N PHE A 411 -8.99 -6.49 -15.56
CA PHE A 411 -9.48 -6.09 -16.88
C PHE A 411 -10.15 -7.25 -17.61
N VAL A 412 -9.57 -8.45 -17.54
CA VAL A 412 -10.17 -9.68 -18.07
C VAL A 412 -11.52 -9.95 -17.42
N ARG A 413 -11.60 -9.90 -16.08
CA ARG A 413 -12.85 -10.12 -15.35
C ARG A 413 -13.95 -9.14 -15.76
N MET A 414 -13.63 -7.85 -15.87
CA MET A 414 -14.60 -6.82 -16.27
C MET A 414 -15.16 -7.07 -17.67
N ASN A 415 -14.31 -7.41 -18.64
CA ASN A 415 -14.75 -7.71 -20.01
C ASN A 415 -15.51 -9.03 -20.08
N LEU A 416 -15.06 -10.06 -19.36
CA LEU A 416 -15.76 -11.33 -19.26
C LEU A 416 -17.21 -11.13 -18.80
N ILE A 417 -17.45 -10.32 -17.76
CA ILE A 417 -18.80 -10.03 -17.26
C ILE A 417 -19.69 -9.42 -18.34
N LYS A 418 -19.17 -8.46 -19.10
CA LYS A 418 -19.91 -7.84 -20.21
C LYS A 418 -20.24 -8.86 -21.31
N ILE A 419 -19.24 -9.63 -21.74
CA ILE A 419 -19.40 -10.66 -22.77
C ILE A 419 -20.42 -11.72 -22.33
N LEU A 420 -20.36 -12.21 -21.09
CA LEU A 420 -21.32 -13.18 -20.57
C LEU A 420 -22.74 -12.61 -20.59
N PHE A 421 -22.91 -11.34 -20.22
CA PHE A 421 -24.20 -10.67 -20.22
C PHE A 421 -24.77 -10.48 -21.62
N GLU A 422 -23.95 -9.99 -22.56
CA GLU A 422 -24.25 -9.82 -23.98
C GLU A 422 -24.62 -11.17 -24.64
N ASN A 423 -23.97 -12.27 -24.21
CA ASN A 423 -24.28 -13.63 -24.65
C ASN A 423 -25.46 -14.27 -23.89
N GLY A 424 -26.31 -13.47 -23.24
CA GLY A 424 -27.56 -13.96 -22.66
C GLY A 424 -27.48 -14.50 -21.23
N MET A 425 -26.31 -14.57 -20.60
CA MET A 425 -26.19 -15.06 -19.22
C MET A 425 -26.89 -14.12 -18.22
N SER A 426 -27.64 -14.68 -17.26
CA SER A 426 -28.32 -13.89 -16.23
C SER A 426 -27.32 -13.32 -15.21
N ILE A 427 -27.71 -12.23 -14.54
CA ILE A 427 -26.84 -11.56 -13.55
C ILE A 427 -26.48 -12.49 -12.40
N GLU A 428 -27.41 -13.34 -11.96
CA GLU A 428 -27.21 -14.32 -10.90
C GLU A 428 -26.16 -15.36 -11.31
N LYS A 429 -26.25 -15.87 -12.55
CA LYS A 429 -25.27 -16.82 -13.10
C LYS A 429 -23.89 -16.19 -13.25
N ILE A 430 -23.82 -14.93 -13.69
CA ILE A 430 -22.57 -14.17 -13.78
C ILE A 430 -21.96 -13.96 -12.39
N SER A 431 -22.77 -13.57 -11.41
CA SER A 431 -22.35 -13.40 -10.01
C SER A 431 -21.83 -14.72 -9.45
N PHE A 432 -22.54 -15.83 -9.66
CA PHE A 432 -22.11 -17.16 -9.25
C PHE A 432 -20.80 -17.57 -9.93
N LEU A 433 -20.68 -17.44 -11.25
CA LEU A 433 -19.48 -17.86 -11.99
C LEU A 433 -18.25 -17.04 -11.58
N THR A 434 -18.40 -15.71 -11.53
CA THR A 434 -17.27 -14.81 -11.31
C THR A 434 -17.00 -14.52 -9.84
N GLY A 435 -17.95 -14.77 -8.95
CA GLY A 435 -17.89 -14.37 -7.53
C GLY A 435 -17.96 -12.86 -7.33
N MET A 436 -18.45 -12.10 -8.32
CA MET A 436 -18.65 -10.64 -8.19
C MET A 436 -20.01 -10.37 -7.55
N ASP A 437 -20.06 -9.43 -6.62
CA ASP A 437 -21.30 -8.97 -6.01
C ASP A 437 -22.14 -8.11 -6.96
N LEU A 438 -23.41 -7.92 -6.63
CA LEU A 438 -24.34 -7.15 -7.47
C LEU A 438 -23.92 -5.68 -7.61
N ILE A 439 -23.30 -5.09 -6.58
CA ILE A 439 -22.80 -3.71 -6.60
C ILE A 439 -21.63 -3.58 -7.58
N GLY A 440 -20.74 -4.58 -7.66
CA GLY A 440 -19.67 -4.63 -8.64
C GLY A 440 -20.21 -4.78 -10.06
N ILE A 441 -21.18 -5.68 -10.26
CA ILE A 441 -21.78 -5.93 -11.57
C ILE A 441 -22.54 -4.70 -12.08
N SER A 442 -23.29 -3.99 -11.22
CA SER A 442 -24.06 -2.81 -11.62
C SER A 442 -23.20 -1.62 -12.08
N LYS A 443 -21.89 -1.63 -11.78
CA LYS A 443 -20.92 -0.66 -12.32
C LYS A 443 -20.48 -0.99 -13.75
N LEU A 444 -20.72 -2.22 -14.21
CA LEU A 444 -20.31 -2.73 -15.52
C LEU A 444 -21.47 -2.86 -16.49
N ILE A 445 -22.66 -3.19 -15.96
CA ILE A 445 -23.90 -3.41 -16.70
C ILE A 445 -24.91 -2.40 -16.17
N SER A 446 -25.31 -1.46 -17.02
CA SER A 446 -26.26 -0.41 -16.71
C SER A 446 -27.70 -0.92 -16.74
N GLN A 447 -28.62 -0.13 -16.20
CA GLN A 447 -30.04 -0.42 -16.29
C GLN A 447 -30.55 -0.41 -17.74
N ASP A 448 -29.94 0.41 -18.60
CA ASP A 448 -30.29 0.46 -20.02
C ASP A 448 -29.81 -0.81 -20.76
N ASP A 449 -28.64 -1.35 -20.42
CA ASP A 449 -28.17 -2.65 -20.94
C ASP A 449 -29.16 -3.77 -20.60
N ILE A 450 -29.71 -3.75 -19.37
CA ILE A 450 -30.73 -4.70 -18.92
C ILE A 450 -32.02 -4.54 -19.74
N ARG A 451 -32.50 -3.30 -19.92
CA ARG A 451 -33.71 -3.04 -20.71
C ARG A 451 -33.56 -3.49 -22.16
N ILE A 452 -32.43 -3.15 -22.80
CA ILE A 452 -32.15 -3.56 -24.19
C ILE A 452 -32.18 -5.10 -24.30
N LYS A 453 -31.52 -5.79 -23.36
CA LYS A 453 -31.51 -7.26 -23.36
C LYS A 453 -32.90 -7.85 -23.19
N VAL A 454 -33.70 -7.34 -22.25
CA VAL A 454 -35.07 -7.84 -22.00
C VAL A 454 -35.98 -7.56 -23.19
N ASN A 455 -35.89 -6.37 -23.80
CA ASN A 455 -36.68 -6.03 -24.98
C ASN A 455 -36.30 -6.87 -26.21
N ASN A 456 -35.04 -7.30 -26.31
CA ASN A 456 -34.56 -8.16 -27.39
C ASN A 456 -34.84 -9.66 -27.15
N SER A 457 -35.22 -10.06 -25.93
CA SER A 457 -35.70 -11.41 -25.66
C SER A 457 -37.19 -11.51 -25.97
N ASN A 458 -37.62 -12.59 -26.64
CA ASN A 458 -39.02 -12.81 -27.05
C ASN A 458 -40.03 -12.49 -25.94
N GLU A 459 -41.21 -11.99 -26.35
CA GLU A 459 -42.32 -11.52 -25.50
C GLU A 459 -42.83 -12.53 -24.45
N GLU A 460 -42.41 -13.81 -24.52
CA GLU A 460 -42.76 -14.88 -23.58
C GLU A 460 -42.40 -14.58 -22.12
N PHE A 461 -41.45 -13.67 -21.83
CA PHE A 461 -41.13 -13.33 -20.45
C PHE A 461 -42.28 -12.60 -19.75
N LEU A 462 -42.96 -11.69 -20.44
CA LEU A 462 -44.08 -10.93 -19.85
C LEU A 462 -45.31 -11.80 -19.66
N SER A 463 -45.51 -12.83 -20.51
CA SER A 463 -46.60 -13.80 -20.41
C SER A 463 -46.37 -14.94 -19.40
N SER A 464 -45.23 -14.91 -18.70
CA SER A 464 -44.84 -15.87 -17.66
C SER A 464 -44.97 -15.31 -16.25
N HIS A 465 -45.58 -14.13 -16.09
CA HIS A 465 -45.69 -13.48 -14.80
C HIS A 465 -46.54 -14.35 -13.85
N PRO A 466 -46.05 -14.68 -12.63
CA PRO A 466 -46.69 -15.68 -11.76
C PRO A 466 -48.13 -15.33 -11.37
N PHE A 467 -48.49 -14.05 -11.45
CA PHE A 467 -49.83 -13.55 -11.16
C PHE A 467 -50.69 -13.31 -12.40
N GLU A 468 -50.19 -13.55 -13.61
CA GLU A 468 -50.95 -13.29 -14.85
C GLU A 468 -52.21 -14.14 -14.96
N LYS A 469 -52.16 -15.39 -14.51
CA LYS A 469 -53.38 -16.24 -14.43
C LYS A 469 -54.42 -15.69 -13.46
N ILE A 470 -53.98 -15.01 -12.39
CA ILE A 470 -54.85 -14.39 -11.38
C ILE A 470 -55.42 -13.08 -11.90
N LEU A 471 -54.62 -12.29 -12.62
CA LEU A 471 -55.00 -10.96 -13.10
C LEU A 471 -55.71 -10.98 -14.46
N GLY A 472 -55.50 -12.03 -15.27
CA GLY A 472 -56.11 -12.23 -16.59
C GLY A 472 -57.46 -12.95 -16.54
N THR A 473 -57.79 -13.59 -15.41
CA THR A 473 -59.17 -14.00 -15.12
C THR A 473 -59.85 -12.82 -14.46
N GLY A 474 -60.54 -12.00 -15.26
CA GLY A 474 -61.33 -10.90 -14.73
C GLY A 474 -62.26 -11.42 -13.64
N VAL A 475 -62.04 -10.96 -12.41
CA VAL A 475 -63.06 -10.98 -11.36
C VAL A 475 -64.15 -9.99 -11.72
#